data_AF-A0A6V7L4U8-F1
#
_entry.id   AF-A0A6V7L4U8-F1
#
_cell.length_a   1.000
_cell.length_b   1.000
_cell.length_c   1.000
_cell.angle_alpha   90.00
_cell.angle_beta   90.00
_cell.angle_gamma   90.00
#
_symmetry.space_group_name_H-M   'P 1'
#
loop_
_entity.id
_entity.type
_entity.pdbx_description
1 polymer ?
#
loop_
_entity_poly.entity_id
_entity_poly.type
_entity_poly.pdbx_seq_one_letter_code
_entity_poly.pdbx_strand_id
1 'polypeptide(L)'
;ASGVTVADICKTTYDEIKKDKKHRYVIFYIKDEKQIDVEVIGARDASYDAFLEDLQKGGSGECRYGLFDFEYTHQCQGTSE
;
A
#
# COMPACT_ATOMS: atom_id res chain seq x y z
N ALA A 1 9.58 -3.50 -23.02
CA ALA A 1 9.19 -3.04 -21.67
C ALA A 1 8.57 -1.67 -21.83
N SER A 2 7.30 -1.49 -21.45
CA SER A 2 6.71 -0.15 -21.33
C SER A 2 7.44 0.53 -20.18
N GLY A 3 8.23 1.57 -20.46
CA GLY A 3 9.20 2.16 -19.54
C GLY A 3 8.55 2.95 -18.42
N VAL A 4 7.84 2.27 -17.52
CA VAL A 4 7.27 2.89 -16.32
C VAL A 4 8.38 3.03 -15.27
N THR A 5 8.71 4.27 -14.91
CA THR A 5 9.70 4.58 -13.87
C THR A 5 9.03 4.60 -12.50
N VAL A 6 9.75 4.14 -11.47
CA VAL A 6 9.25 4.19 -10.08
C VAL A 6 9.88 5.41 -9.43
N ALA A 7 9.07 6.29 -8.84
CA ALA A 7 9.59 7.40 -8.07
C ALA A 7 10.34 6.89 -6.83
N ASP A 8 11.44 7.56 -6.45
CA ASP A 8 12.23 7.15 -5.29
C ASP A 8 11.42 7.17 -3.99
N ILE A 9 10.44 8.06 -3.90
CA ILE A 9 9.51 8.14 -2.76
C ILE A 9 8.76 6.82 -2.54
N CYS A 10 8.43 6.08 -3.60
CA CYS A 10 7.76 4.78 -3.48
C CYS A 10 8.63 3.77 -2.72
N LYS A 11 9.94 3.77 -2.95
CA LYS A 11 10.88 2.92 -2.20
C LYS A 11 10.99 3.35 -0.75
N THR A 12 11.11 4.66 -0.50
CA THR A 12 11.20 5.18 0.87
C THR A 12 9.96 4.82 1.67
N THR A 13 8.76 5.08 1.14
CA THR A 13 7.49 4.76 1.83
C THR A 13 7.32 3.25 2.04
N TYR A 14 7.75 2.43 1.08
CA TYR A 14 7.75 0.97 1.24
C TYR A 14 8.65 0.52 2.40
N ASP A 15 9.87 1.07 2.50
CA ASP A 15 10.77 0.78 3.61
C ASP A 15 10.20 1.26 4.95
N GLU A 16 9.54 2.43 5.01
CA GLU A 16 8.90 2.92 6.23
C GLU A 16 7.74 2.03 6.72
N ILE A 17 6.98 1.43 5.80
CA ILE A 17 5.93 0.46 6.15
C ILE A 17 6.55 -0.85 6.61
N LYS A 18 7.53 -1.37 5.86
CA LYS A 18 8.06 -2.71 6.10
C LYS A 18 9.03 -2.79 7.28
N LYS A 19 9.91 -1.80 7.44
CA LYS A 19 10.93 -1.77 8.50
C LYS A 19 10.41 -1.06 9.74
N ASP A 20 9.93 0.17 9.57
CA ASP A 20 9.55 1.01 10.71
C ASP A 20 8.10 0.79 11.16
N LYS A 21 7.27 0.11 10.36
CA LYS A 21 5.82 -0.04 10.60
C LYS A 21 5.13 1.30 10.89
N LYS A 22 5.60 2.39 10.29
CA LYS A 22 5.09 3.76 10.54
C LYS A 22 3.72 4.02 9.95
N HIS A 23 3.43 3.37 8.82
CA HIS A 23 2.19 3.55 8.08
C HIS A 23 1.46 2.20 8.01
N ARG A 24 0.11 2.24 7.94
CA ARG A 24 -0.69 1.02 7.81
C ARG A 24 -0.80 0.58 6.36
N TYR A 25 -0.90 1.54 5.46
CA TYR A 25 -1.00 1.29 4.03
C TYR A 25 -0.43 2.44 3.21
N VAL A 26 -0.20 2.18 1.92
CA VAL A 26 0.12 3.18 0.92
C VAL A 26 -0.62 2.85 -0.37
N ILE A 27 -1.08 3.89 -1.06
CA ILE A 27 -1.70 3.81 -2.37
C ILE A 27 -0.77 4.48 -3.37
N PHE A 28 -0.43 3.77 -4.43
CA PHE A 28 0.34 4.26 -5.57
C PHE A 28 -0.56 4.42 -6.78
N TYR A 29 -0.21 5.38 -7.63
CA TYR A 29 -0.90 5.64 -8.89
C TYR A 29 0.12 5.79 -10.02
N ILE A 30 -0.34 5.59 -11.26
CA ILE A 30 0.48 5.84 -12.43
C ILE A 30 0.23 7.27 -12.91
N LYS A 31 1.21 8.12 -12.71
CA LYS A 31 1.25 9.47 -13.25
C LYS A 31 1.68 9.45 -14.72
N ASP A 32 0.89 10.10 -15.57
CA ASP A 32 1.18 10.29 -17.00
C ASP A 32 1.47 8.98 -17.78
N GLU A 33 0.94 7.83 -17.31
CA GLU A 33 1.18 6.47 -17.82
C GLU A 33 2.68 6.06 -17.87
N LYS A 34 3.54 6.82 -17.20
CA LYS A 34 5.00 6.70 -17.32
C LYS A 34 5.72 6.62 -15.99
N GLN A 35 5.11 7.07 -14.90
CA GLN A 35 5.76 7.09 -13.61
C GLN A 35 4.83 6.62 -12.50
N ILE A 36 5.29 5.73 -11.63
CA ILE A 36 4.57 5.31 -10.43
C ILE A 36 4.95 6.26 -9.30
N ASP A 37 3.94 6.88 -8.71
CA ASP A 37 4.09 7.84 -7.61
C ASP A 37 3.13 7.49 -6.46
N VAL A 38 3.38 8.07 -5.28
CA VAL A 38 2.56 7.85 -4.09
C VAL A 38 1.38 8.82 -4.10
N GLU A 39 0.17 8.29 -3.93
CA GLU A 39 -1.06 9.09 -3.85
C GLU A 39 -1.48 9.32 -2.40
N VAL A 40 -1.52 8.25 -1.61
CA VAL A 40 -1.99 8.29 -0.22
C VAL A 40 -1.10 7.43 0.65
N ILE A 41 -0.77 7.95 1.83
CA ILE A 41 -0.08 7.20 2.89
C ILE A 41 -1.03 7.16 4.09
N GLY A 42 -1.52 5.97 4.40
CA GLY A 42 -2.40 5.74 5.54
C GLY A 42 -1.60 5.63 6.83
N ALA A 43 -1.97 6.43 7.84
CA ALA A 43 -1.36 6.38 9.16
C ALA A 43 -1.49 4.98 9.80
N ARG A 44 -0.64 4.66 10.79
CA ARG A 44 -0.58 3.31 11.41
C ARG A 44 -1.92 2.86 12.02
N ASP A 45 -2.71 3.81 12.47
CA ASP A 45 -4.02 3.64 13.09
C ASP A 45 -5.18 3.57 12.08
N ALA A 46 -4.92 3.70 10.79
CA ALA A 46 -5.95 3.69 9.77
C ALA A 46 -6.64 2.31 9.63
N SER A 47 -7.94 2.33 9.38
CA SER A 47 -8.75 1.12 9.22
C SER A 47 -8.63 0.54 7.79
N TYR A 48 -9.08 -0.71 7.64
CA TYR A 48 -9.15 -1.33 6.32
C TYR A 48 -10.21 -0.65 5.42
N ASP A 49 -11.30 -0.16 5.99
CA ASP A 49 -12.30 0.62 5.26
C ASP A 49 -11.70 1.90 4.67
N ALA A 50 -10.89 2.65 5.44
CA ALA A 50 -10.21 3.84 4.95
C ALA A 50 -9.28 3.52 3.77
N PHE A 51 -8.57 2.38 3.83
CA PHE A 51 -7.77 1.89 2.71
C PHE A 51 -8.62 1.63 1.46
N LEU A 52 -9.79 1.00 1.60
CA LEU A 52 -10.69 0.74 0.47
C LEU A 52 -11.25 2.03 -0.13
N GLU A 53 -11.62 3.00 0.71
CA GLU A 53 -12.09 4.32 0.27
C GLU A 53 -11.00 5.05 -0.52
N ASP A 54 -9.77 5.08 -0.01
CA ASP A 54 -8.63 5.70 -0.69
C ASP A 54 -8.25 4.98 -2.00
N LEU A 55 -8.33 3.64 -2.02
CA LEU A 55 -8.06 2.84 -3.21
C LEU A 55 -9.09 3.09 -4.33
N GLN A 56 -10.34 3.36 -3.97
CA GLN A 56 -11.42 3.58 -4.95
C GLN A 56 -11.63 5.05 -5.31
N LYS A 57 -10.87 5.96 -4.71
CA LYS A 57 -11.10 7.42 -4.72
C LYS A 57 -11.12 8.08 -6.11
N GLY A 58 -10.49 7.49 -7.11
CA GLY A 58 -10.42 8.00 -8.49
C GLY A 58 -11.35 7.33 -9.47
N GLY A 59 -12.22 6.44 -8.99
CA GLY A 59 -13.29 5.88 -9.80
C GLY A 59 -12.87 4.77 -10.76
N SER A 60 -13.83 4.33 -11.56
CA SER A 60 -13.81 3.07 -12.31
C SER A 60 -12.86 3.01 -13.51
N GLY A 61 -12.17 4.11 -13.83
CA GLY A 61 -11.24 4.21 -14.98
C GLY A 61 -9.76 4.34 -14.58
N GLU A 62 -9.48 4.56 -13.30
CA GLU A 62 -8.13 4.87 -12.81
C GLU A 62 -7.54 3.66 -12.08
N CYS A 63 -6.37 3.19 -12.52
CA CYS A 63 -5.67 2.07 -11.90
C CYS A 63 -4.85 2.55 -10.69
N ARG A 64 -5.13 1.98 -9.51
CA ARG A 64 -4.34 2.19 -8.30
C ARG A 64 -3.76 0.90 -7.76
N TYR A 65 -2.58 1.02 -7.15
CA TYR A 65 -1.91 -0.06 -6.47
C TYR A 65 -1.92 0.21 -4.97
N GLY A 66 -2.54 -0.67 -4.19
CA GLY A 66 -2.51 -0.57 -2.73
C GLY A 66 -1.52 -1.55 -2.13
N LEU A 67 -0.75 -1.11 -1.14
CA LEU A 67 0.02 -1.97 -0.25
C LEU A 67 -0.48 -1.75 1.18
N PHE A 68 -0.90 -2.83 1.82
CA PHE A 68 -1.45 -2.81 3.17
C PHE A 68 -0.65 -3.75 4.08
N ASP A 69 -0.15 -3.24 5.21
CA ASP A 69 0.53 -4.02 6.24
C ASP A 69 -0.49 -4.60 7.22
N PHE A 70 -0.94 -5.83 6.92
CA PHE A 70 -1.87 -6.56 7.77
C PHE A 70 -1.10 -7.41 8.79
N GLU A 71 -1.18 -7.01 10.05
CA GLU A 71 -0.63 -7.80 11.15
C GLU A 71 -1.65 -8.89 11.54
N TYR A 72 -1.35 -10.12 11.18
CA TYR A 72 -2.16 -11.28 11.54
C TYR A 72 -1.39 -12.19 12.51
N THR A 73 -1.98 -12.47 13.66
CA THR A 73 -1.53 -13.55 14.53
C THR A 73 -2.01 -14.87 13.93
N HIS A 74 -1.10 -15.56 13.24
CA HIS A 74 -1.33 -16.93 12.83
C HIS A 74 -1.28 -17.82 14.08
N GLN A 75 -2.45 -18.27 14.55
CA GLN A 75 -2.51 -19.34 15.53
C GLN A 75 -2.09 -20.63 14.83
N CYS A 76 -0.86 -21.11 15.08
CA CYS A 76 -0.47 -22.46 14.69
C CYS A 76 -1.37 -23.45 15.44
N GLN A 77 -2.45 -23.88 14.79
CA GLN A 77 -3.36 -24.89 15.32
C GLN A 77 -2.69 -26.25 15.10
N GLY A 78 -1.86 -26.68 16.05
CA GLY A 78 -1.19 -27.99 15.95
C GLY A 78 -0.04 -28.21 16.92
N THR A 79 -0.34 -28.46 18.19
CA THR A 79 0.16 -29.64 18.91
C THR A 79 -0.71 -29.80 20.15
N SER A 80 -1.79 -30.58 20.00
CA SER A 80 -2.38 -31.26 21.15
C SER A 80 -1.33 -32.26 21.65
N GLU A 81 -0.96 -32.15 22.92
CA GLU A 81 -0.14 -33.15 23.64
C GLU A 81 -0.75 -34.56 23.58
#